data_AF-A0A968T3U1-F1
#
_entry.id   AF-A0A968T3U1-F1
#
_cell.length_a   1.000
_cell.length_b   1.000
_cell.length_c   1.000
_cell.angle_alpha   90.00
_cell.angle_beta   90.00
_cell.angle_gamma   90.00
#
_symmetry.space_group_name_H-M   'P 1'
#
loop_
_entity.id
_entity.type
_entity.pdbx_description
1 polymer ?
#
loop_
_entity_poly.entity_id
_entity_poly.type
_entity_poly.pdbx_seq_one_letter_code
_entity_poly.pdbx_strand_id
1 'polypeptide(L)'
;MKLFEEFISEKKIKTVIDLRAEKEVAESNYTENSLKNFIWVHTPFDPWSQSIEFQATHHQGSNMEIAYRFFSIECKHSIKKAVEAILQEQKFYCHSLLCRKRQNRDFYFYASLAFRSRVGNSLQ
;
A
#
# COMPACT_ATOMS: atom_id res chain seq x y z
N MET A 1 -11.23 -17.09 3.91
CA MET A 1 -11.23 -15.61 3.94
C MET A 1 -12.06 -14.99 5.07
N LYS A 2 -12.84 -15.78 5.85
CA LYS A 2 -13.71 -15.28 6.95
C LYS A 2 -13.03 -14.35 7.97
N LEU A 3 -11.80 -14.68 8.38
CA LEU A 3 -11.05 -13.88 9.37
C LEU A 3 -10.81 -12.42 8.94
N PHE A 4 -10.64 -12.15 7.63
CA PHE A 4 -10.43 -10.78 7.17
C PHE A 4 -11.72 -9.97 7.21
N GLU A 5 -12.82 -10.52 6.71
CA GLU A 5 -14.13 -9.85 6.70
C GLU A 5 -14.64 -9.60 8.11
N GLU A 6 -14.47 -10.57 9.00
CA GLU A 6 -14.77 -10.43 10.43
C GLU A 6 -13.96 -9.28 11.05
N PHE A 7 -12.65 -9.21 10.77
CA PHE A 7 -11.79 -8.12 11.24
C PHE A 7 -12.23 -6.74 10.72
N ILE A 8 -12.51 -6.63 9.41
CA ILE A 8 -12.98 -5.37 8.80
C ILE A 8 -14.28 -4.90 9.46
N SER A 9 -15.23 -5.82 9.64
CA SER A 9 -16.52 -5.55 10.29
C SER A 9 -16.36 -5.16 11.76
N GLU A 10 -15.60 -5.94 12.55
CA GLU A 10 -15.38 -5.71 13.98
C GLU A 10 -14.75 -4.34 14.25
N LYS A 11 -13.74 -3.97 13.46
CA LYS A 11 -13.06 -2.67 13.60
C LYS A 11 -13.83 -1.52 12.95
N LYS A 12 -14.96 -1.80 12.29
CA LYS A 12 -15.76 -0.81 11.54
C LYS A 12 -14.89 -0.07 10.52
N ILE A 13 -13.99 -0.80 9.87
CA ILE A 13 -13.14 -0.26 8.80
C ILE A 13 -14.03 -0.01 7.60
N LYS A 14 -14.03 1.24 7.10
CA LYS A 14 -14.85 1.64 5.96
C LYS A 14 -14.09 1.59 4.65
N THR A 15 -12.76 1.70 4.71
CA THR A 15 -11.91 1.81 3.53
C THR A 15 -10.73 0.85 3.63
N VAL A 16 -10.55 0.05 2.59
CA VAL A 16 -9.39 -0.82 2.42
C VAL A 16 -8.53 -0.24 1.31
N ILE A 17 -7.32 0.19 1.66
CA ILE A 17 -6.30 0.66 0.74
C ILE A 17 -5.45 -0.55 0.38
N ASP A 18 -5.61 -1.09 -0.82
CA ASP A 18 -4.92 -2.29 -1.26
C ASP A 18 -3.67 -1.90 -2.07
N LEU A 19 -2.52 -2.36 -1.60
CA LEU A 19 -1.20 -2.05 -2.14
C LEU A 19 -0.59 -3.22 -2.92
N ARG A 20 -1.32 -4.34 -3.00
CA ARG A 20 -0.89 -5.52 -3.75
C ARG A 20 -0.84 -5.23 -5.25
N ALA A 21 0.13 -5.81 -5.94
CA ALA A 21 0.22 -5.80 -7.39
C ALA A 21 -0.97 -6.55 -8.02
N GLU A 22 -1.27 -6.29 -9.30
CA GLU A 22 -2.41 -6.91 -10.00
C GLU A 22 -2.39 -8.44 -9.93
N LYS A 23 -1.22 -9.05 -10.17
CA LYS A 23 -1.08 -10.50 -10.11
C LYS A 23 -1.37 -11.08 -8.71
N GLU A 24 -1.03 -10.33 -7.66
CA GLU A 24 -1.28 -10.74 -6.29
C GLU A 24 -2.76 -10.64 -5.91
N VAL A 25 -3.47 -9.67 -6.50
CA VAL A 25 -4.93 -9.58 -6.41
C VAL A 25 -5.58 -10.74 -7.18
N ALA A 26 -5.10 -11.06 -8.38
CA ALA A 26 -5.62 -12.17 -9.18
C ALA A 26 -5.50 -13.53 -8.46
N GLU A 27 -4.40 -13.77 -7.73
CA GLU A 27 -4.19 -15.00 -6.95
C GLU A 27 -5.11 -15.11 -5.72
N SER A 28 -5.54 -13.98 -5.15
CA SER A 28 -6.28 -13.95 -3.88
C SER A 28 -7.18 -12.72 -3.79
N ASN A 29 -8.16 -12.62 -4.70
CA ASN A 29 -9.03 -11.44 -4.77
C ASN A 29 -10.07 -11.41 -3.64
N TYR A 30 -10.61 -10.22 -3.37
CA TYR A 30 -11.81 -10.08 -2.57
C TYR A 30 -13.01 -10.69 -3.30
N THR A 31 -13.96 -11.25 -2.55
CA THR A 31 -15.23 -11.68 -3.15
C THR A 31 -16.11 -10.46 -3.38
N GLU A 32 -17.07 -10.55 -4.29
CA GLU A 32 -18.06 -9.49 -4.51
C GLU A 32 -18.80 -9.11 -3.23
N ASN A 33 -19.07 -10.08 -2.34
CA ASN A 33 -19.70 -9.81 -1.05
C ASN A 33 -18.78 -9.06 -0.10
N SER A 34 -17.48 -9.35 -0.10
CA SER A 34 -16.51 -8.61 0.70
C SER A 34 -16.48 -7.14 0.27
N LEU A 35 -16.45 -6.88 -1.04
CA LEU A 35 -16.35 -5.54 -1.63
C LEU A 35 -17.58 -4.66 -1.36
N LYS A 36 -18.72 -5.23 -0.96
CA LYS A 36 -19.91 -4.46 -0.54
C LYS A 36 -19.75 -3.85 0.87
N ASN A 37 -18.82 -4.36 1.68
CA ASN A 37 -18.68 -3.98 3.08
C ASN A 37 -17.72 -2.81 3.30
N PHE A 38 -16.90 -2.45 2.30
CA PHE A 38 -15.90 -1.41 2.39
C PHE A 38 -15.61 -0.78 1.03
N ILE A 39 -15.13 0.46 1.05
CA ILE A 39 -14.58 1.14 -0.13
C ILE A 39 -13.21 0.52 -0.43
N TRP A 40 -13.03 0.02 -1.64
CA TRP A 40 -11.76 -0.55 -2.08
C TRP A 40 -10.97 0.48 -2.88
N VAL A 41 -9.85 0.93 -2.31
CA VAL A 41 -8.90 1.84 -2.98
C VAL A 41 -7.68 1.02 -3.38
N HIS A 42 -7.68 0.54 -4.63
CA HIS A 42 -6.53 -0.18 -5.17
C HIS A 42 -5.48 0.79 -5.70
N THR A 43 -4.26 0.68 -5.16
CA THR A 43 -3.13 1.55 -5.46
C THR A 43 -1.81 0.77 -5.36
N PRO A 44 -1.54 -0.09 -6.35
CA PRO A 44 -0.52 -1.14 -6.27
C PRO A 44 0.90 -0.58 -6.13
N PHE A 45 1.71 -1.32 -5.38
CA PHE A 45 3.16 -1.20 -5.37
C PHE A 45 3.69 -2.43 -6.12
N ASP A 46 3.88 -2.29 -7.44
CA ASP A 46 4.22 -3.42 -8.31
C ASP A 46 5.72 -3.44 -8.64
N PRO A 47 6.55 -4.17 -7.86
CA PRO A 47 7.99 -4.24 -8.11
C PRO A 47 8.34 -4.97 -9.42
N TRP A 48 7.37 -5.52 -10.15
CA TRP A 48 7.57 -6.16 -11.45
C TRP A 48 7.30 -5.21 -12.63
N SER A 49 6.68 -4.05 -12.40
CA SER A 49 6.39 -3.05 -13.45
C SER A 49 7.42 -1.91 -13.51
N GLN A 50 8.70 -2.19 -13.22
CA GLN A 50 9.75 -1.17 -13.22
C GLN A 50 10.06 -0.69 -14.64
N SER A 51 10.21 0.61 -14.84
CA SER A 51 10.58 1.13 -16.16
C SER A 51 11.98 0.67 -16.57
N ILE A 52 12.25 0.66 -17.88
CA ILE A 52 13.58 0.33 -18.43
C ILE A 52 14.62 1.33 -17.88
N GLU A 53 14.25 2.61 -17.75
CA GLU A 53 15.13 3.64 -17.18
C GLU A 53 15.50 3.34 -15.73
N PHE A 54 14.53 2.95 -14.91
CA PHE A 54 14.79 2.57 -13.52
C PHE A 54 15.68 1.33 -13.42
N GLN A 55 15.40 0.30 -14.23
CA GLN A 55 16.25 -0.90 -14.27
C GLN A 55 17.69 -0.58 -14.69
N ALA A 56 17.89 0.38 -15.61
CA ALA A 56 19.23 0.77 -16.06
C ALA A 56 20.00 1.62 -15.04
N THR A 57 19.31 2.45 -14.25
CA THR A 57 19.94 3.50 -13.41
C THR A 57 19.89 3.21 -11.91
N HIS A 58 19.00 2.32 -11.47
CA HIS A 58 18.66 2.14 -10.05
C HIS A 58 18.63 0.68 -9.58
N HIS A 59 18.94 -0.30 -10.45
CA HIS A 59 19.21 -1.69 -10.06
C HIS A 59 20.62 -1.88 -9.47
N GLN A 60 20.90 -1.19 -8.36
CA GLN A 60 22.16 -1.35 -7.62
C GLN A 60 21.88 -1.68 -6.16
N GLY A 61 22.66 -2.60 -5.60
CA GLY A 61 22.52 -3.07 -4.22
C GLY A 61 21.63 -4.30 -4.08
N SER A 62 21.12 -4.51 -2.87
CA SER A 62 20.24 -5.61 -2.53
C SER A 62 18.83 -5.44 -3.12
N ASN A 63 18.12 -6.56 -3.29
CA ASN A 63 16.72 -6.55 -3.73
C ASN A 63 15.82 -5.65 -2.87
N MET A 64 16.13 -5.51 -1.57
CA MET A 64 15.40 -4.63 -0.68
C MET A 64 15.66 -3.16 -1.01
N GLU A 65 16.91 -2.77 -1.20
CA GLU A 65 17.28 -1.39 -1.55
C GLU A 65 16.69 -0.98 -2.91
N ILE A 66 16.73 -1.90 -3.88
CA ILE A 66 16.12 -1.70 -5.20
C ILE A 66 14.60 -1.46 -5.07
N ALA A 67 13.90 -2.29 -4.28
CA ALA A 67 12.47 -2.12 -4.06
C ALA A 67 12.12 -0.78 -3.39
N TYR A 68 12.91 -0.34 -2.40
CA TYR A 68 12.68 0.94 -1.74
C TYR A 68 12.92 2.12 -2.68
N ARG A 69 13.96 2.06 -3.51
CA ARG A 69 14.21 3.06 -4.56
C ARG A 69 13.03 3.12 -5.52
N PHE A 70 12.54 1.97 -5.98
CA PHE A 70 11.40 1.88 -6.88
C PHE A 70 10.16 2.54 -6.27
N PHE A 71 9.84 2.21 -5.01
CA PHE A 71 8.71 2.82 -4.30
C PHE A 71 8.84 4.34 -4.20
N SER A 72 10.05 4.85 -3.96
CA SER A 72 10.29 6.29 -3.81
C SER A 72 10.30 7.07 -5.13
N ILE A 73 10.65 6.43 -6.24
CA ILE A 73 10.84 7.07 -7.54
C ILE A 73 9.60 6.90 -8.41
N GLU A 74 9.15 5.67 -8.61
CA GLU A 74 8.12 5.31 -9.59
C GLU A 74 6.73 5.15 -8.95
N CYS A 75 6.63 4.76 -7.67
CA CYS A 75 5.32 4.61 -7.00
C CYS A 75 4.78 5.89 -6.35
N LYS A 76 5.29 7.07 -6.71
CA LYS A 76 4.84 8.37 -6.14
C LYS A 76 3.33 8.57 -6.27
N HIS A 77 2.76 8.20 -7.41
CA HIS A 77 1.31 8.27 -7.63
C HIS A 77 0.55 7.36 -6.65
N SER A 78 1.02 6.11 -6.51
CA SER A 78 0.38 5.15 -5.59
C SER A 78 0.45 5.60 -4.14
N ILE A 79 1.58 6.18 -3.73
CA ILE A 79 1.76 6.76 -2.40
C ILE A 79 0.80 7.94 -2.19
N LYS A 80 0.72 8.86 -3.16
CA LYS A 80 -0.19 10.02 -3.09
C LYS A 80 -1.64 9.56 -2.90
N LYS A 81 -2.10 8.62 -3.74
CA LYS A 81 -3.47 8.09 -3.67
C LYS A 81 -3.77 7.41 -2.33
N ALA A 82 -2.82 6.65 -1.79
CA ALA A 82 -2.95 6.05 -0.46
C ALA A 82 -3.08 7.12 0.64
N VAL A 83 -2.27 8.18 0.58
CA VAL A 83 -2.31 9.29 1.55
C VAL A 83 -3.61 10.08 1.44
N GLU A 84 -4.08 10.36 0.23
CA GLU A 84 -5.38 11.02 0.01
C GLU A 84 -6.52 10.21 0.61
N ALA A 85 -6.53 8.89 0.42
CA ALA A 85 -7.53 8.01 1.02
C ALA A 85 -7.45 7.98 2.56
N ILE A 86 -6.25 8.03 3.13
CA ILE A 86 -6.04 8.14 4.58
C ILE A 86 -6.56 9.47 5.13
N LEU A 87 -6.34 10.57 4.42
CA LEU A 87 -6.77 11.90 4.85
C LEU A 87 -8.30 12.09 4.76
N GLN A 88 -8.96 11.38 3.84
CA GLN A 88 -10.42 11.43 3.67
C GLN A 88 -11.18 10.62 4.74
N GLU A 89 -10.56 9.59 5.34
CA GLU A 89 -11.26 8.61 6.15
C GLU A 89 -10.63 8.39 7.54
N GLN A 90 -11.44 8.43 8.59
CA GLN A 90 -10.95 8.20 9.96
C GLN A 90 -10.66 6.72 10.27
N LYS A 91 -11.24 5.78 9.51
CA LYS A 91 -11.12 4.33 9.75
C LYS A 91 -10.79 3.57 8.47
N PHE A 92 -9.50 3.37 8.26
CA PHE A 92 -8.95 2.67 7.10
C PHE A 92 -8.09 1.47 7.50
N TYR A 93 -7.84 0.58 6.54
CA TYR A 93 -6.87 -0.50 6.65
C TYR A 93 -6.04 -0.59 5.37
N CYS A 94 -4.72 -0.62 5.53
CA CYS A 94 -3.80 -0.83 4.40
C CYS A 94 -3.50 -2.33 4.26
N HIS A 95 -3.88 -2.91 3.12
CA HIS A 95 -3.64 -4.30 2.81
C HIS A 95 -2.40 -4.46 1.90
N SER A 96 -1.46 -5.30 2.31
CA SER A 96 -0.27 -5.63 1.51
C SER A 96 0.19 -7.07 1.78
N LEU A 97 0.75 -7.74 0.78
CA LEU A 97 1.25 -9.11 0.91
C LEU A 97 2.58 -9.22 1.67
N LEU A 98 3.38 -8.14 1.72
CA LEU A 98 4.52 -8.02 2.64
C LEU A 98 4.11 -8.23 4.11
N CYS A 99 2.85 -7.96 4.45
CA CYS A 99 2.28 -8.18 5.78
C CYS A 99 1.81 -9.63 6.03
N ARG A 100 1.73 -10.48 5.00
CA ARG A 100 1.22 -11.87 5.11
C ARG A 100 2.30 -12.88 5.56
N LYS A 101 3.59 -12.56 5.38
CA LYS A 101 4.72 -13.47 5.70
C LYS A 101 5.72 -12.97 6.73
N ARG A 102 5.64 -11.72 7.20
CA ARG A 102 6.60 -11.20 8.20
C ARG A 102 5.91 -10.37 9.26
N GLN A 103 6.23 -10.71 10.50
CA GLN A 103 5.84 -10.07 11.75
C GLN A 103 6.40 -8.63 11.92
N ASN A 104 6.77 -7.93 10.84
CA ASN A 104 7.40 -6.61 10.93
C ASN A 104 6.41 -5.53 10.53
N ARG A 105 5.90 -4.87 11.57
CA ARG A 105 4.96 -3.74 11.56
C ARG A 105 5.59 -2.42 11.08
N ASP A 106 6.81 -2.43 10.53
CA ASP A 106 7.62 -1.21 10.55
C ASP A 106 7.62 -0.44 9.23
N PHE A 107 7.51 -1.08 8.06
CA PHE A 107 7.76 -0.35 6.81
C PHE A 107 6.66 0.66 6.45
N TYR A 108 5.38 0.32 6.65
CA TYR A 108 4.27 1.25 6.43
C TYR A 108 4.09 2.26 7.56
N PHE A 109 4.55 1.94 8.77
CA PHE A 109 4.57 2.90 9.88
C PHE A 109 5.61 4.00 9.62
N TYR A 110 6.80 3.66 9.10
CA TYR A 110 7.78 4.66 8.67
C TYR A 110 7.36 5.45 7.43
N ALA A 111 6.69 4.84 6.46
CA ALA A 111 6.14 5.58 5.31
C ALA A 111 5.06 6.59 5.73
N SER A 112 4.20 6.25 6.69
CA SER A 112 3.17 7.15 7.23
C SER A 112 3.72 8.22 8.19
N LEU A 113 4.75 7.92 9.00
CA LEU A 113 5.45 8.93 9.82
C LEU A 113 6.29 9.91 8.98
N ALA A 114 7.01 9.42 7.97
CA ALA A 114 7.75 10.28 7.04
C ALA A 114 6.82 11.17 6.19
N PHE A 115 5.59 10.73 5.94
CA PHE A 115 4.58 11.54 5.26
C PHE A 115 4.02 12.66 6.13
N ARG A 116 3.75 12.41 7.42
CA ARG A 116 3.32 13.47 8.35
C ARG A 116 4.38 14.54 8.56
N SER A 117 5.66 14.19 8.62
CA SER A 117 6.73 15.18 8.87
C SER A 117 7.07 16.07 7.66
N ARG A 118 6.81 15.62 6.42
CA ARG A 118 7.04 16.43 5.21
C ARG A 118 5.86 17.29 4.80
N VAL A 119 4.62 16.81 4.95
CA VAL A 119 3.43 17.59 4.57
C VAL A 119 3.11 18.69 5.60
N GLY A 120 3.48 18.49 6.88
CA GLY A 120 3.35 19.54 7.90
C GLY A 120 4.27 20.75 7.70
N ASN A 121 5.38 20.60 6.96
CA ASN A 121 6.37 21.66 6.70
C ASN A 121 6.26 22.29 5.31
N SER A 122 5.21 21.98 4.54
CA SER A 122 4.98 22.56 3.20
C SER A 122 3.63 23.29 3.08
N LEU A 123 2.99 23.55 4.22
CA LEU A 123 1.77 24.39 4.35
C LEU A 123 1.92 25.48 5.42
N GLN A 124 3.14 25.99 5.63
CA GLN A 124 3.41 27.26 6.32
C GLN A 124 4.24 28.17 5.43
#